data_AF-A0A0K2UFT2-F1
#
_entry.id   AF-A0A0K2UFT2-F1
#
_cell.length_a   1.000
_cell.length_b   1.000
_cell.length_c   1.000
_cell.angle_alpha   90.00
_cell.angle_beta   90.00
_cell.angle_gamma   90.00
#
_symmetry.space_group_name_H-M   'P 1'
#
loop_
_entity.id
_entity.type
_entity.pdbx_description
1 polymer ?
#
loop_
_entity_poly.entity_id
_entity_poly.type
_entity_poly.pdbx_seq_one_letter_code
_entity_poly.pdbx_strand_id
1 'polypeptide(L)'
;TTEGLPYDYGSLMHYSEKAFTKNSSSKTMVPIQKVPFGIEIGKTRSLSYWDILKIRKAYNCSMCLTLGLKKPCKFPFKYHKKMYYTCTDVASDTPWCATEVREDTKEYTEYDYCEPSCIQCGTSNHPSRSCNQTTEGEKGTAQLEDYPWHVFILKWREDDVKCEG
;
A
#
# COMPACT_ATOMS: atom_id res chain seq x y z
N THR A 1 -12.64 4.74 16.66
CA THR A 1 -12.68 3.43 17.35
C THR A 1 -11.65 2.51 16.71
N THR A 2 -11.06 1.56 17.45
CA THR A 2 -10.02 0.65 16.91
C THR A 2 -10.58 -0.44 15.98
N GLU A 3 -11.88 -0.44 15.73
CA GLU A 3 -12.55 -1.44 14.87
C GLU A 3 -12.24 -2.90 15.24
N GLY A 4 -11.90 -3.17 16.51
CA GLY A 4 -11.49 -4.49 16.99
C GLY A 4 -10.08 -4.94 16.56
N LEU A 5 -9.28 -4.07 15.95
CA LEU A 5 -7.91 -4.38 15.52
C LEU A 5 -6.91 -4.10 16.66
N PRO A 6 -5.83 -4.91 16.79
CA PRO A 6 -4.83 -4.72 17.82
C PRO A 6 -4.02 -3.43 17.63
N TYR A 7 -3.36 -2.99 18.70
CA TYR A 7 -2.41 -1.88 18.62
C TYR A 7 -1.19 -2.29 17.80
N ASP A 8 -0.80 -1.47 16.84
CA ASP A 8 0.27 -1.78 15.90
C ASP A 8 1.50 -0.89 16.15
N TYR A 9 2.51 -1.46 16.81
CA TYR A 9 3.80 -0.81 17.06
C TYR A 9 4.61 -0.56 15.79
N GLY A 10 4.35 -1.32 14.73
CA GLY A 10 5.02 -1.19 13.44
C GLY A 10 4.30 -0.26 12.47
N SER A 11 3.18 0.36 12.89
CA SER A 11 2.39 1.25 12.05
C SER A 11 3.22 2.42 11.54
N LEU A 12 3.02 2.79 10.27
CA LEU A 12 3.59 4.01 9.67
C LEU A 12 3.18 5.26 10.45
N MET A 13 2.00 5.24 11.07
CA MET A 13 1.43 6.37 11.79
C MET A 13 1.93 6.45 13.25
N HIS A 14 2.75 5.50 13.70
CA HIS A 14 3.25 5.51 15.08
C HIS A 14 4.44 6.47 15.22
N TYR A 15 4.37 7.38 16.20
CA TYR A 15 5.50 8.23 16.54
C TYR A 15 6.69 7.44 17.11
N SER A 16 7.93 7.91 16.91
CA SER A 16 9.10 7.28 17.53
C SER A 16 9.15 7.51 19.03
N GLU A 17 9.86 6.66 19.78
CA GLU A 17 9.96 6.74 21.25
C GLU A 17 10.46 8.09 21.78
N LYS A 18 11.16 8.88 20.94
CA LYS A 18 11.74 10.18 21.28
C LYS A 18 11.03 11.35 20.60
N ALA A 19 9.88 11.12 19.95
CA ALA A 19 9.15 12.18 19.27
C ALA A 19 8.83 13.34 20.22
N PHE A 20 9.12 14.57 19.77
CA PHE A 20 8.92 15.81 20.53
C PHE A 20 9.64 15.87 21.89
N THR A 21 10.72 15.10 22.08
CA THR A 21 11.54 15.19 23.29
C THR A 21 12.22 16.55 23.42
N LYS A 22 12.28 17.08 24.64
CA LYS A 22 13.09 18.27 24.96
C LYS A 22 14.59 17.97 24.97
N ASN A 23 14.95 16.72 25.30
CA ASN A 23 16.33 16.26 25.42
C ASN A 23 16.54 15.03 24.55
N SER A 24 17.58 15.03 23.69
CA SER A 24 17.86 13.97 22.72
C SER A 24 18.01 12.55 23.30
N SER A 25 18.23 12.44 24.60
CA SER A 25 18.38 11.17 25.34
C SER A 25 17.08 10.65 25.96
N SER A 26 16.06 11.48 26.15
CA SER A 26 14.83 11.11 26.86
C SER A 26 13.80 10.48 25.92
N LYS A 27 13.19 9.36 26.32
CA LYS A 27 12.00 8.80 25.66
C LYS A 27 10.76 9.51 26.17
N THR A 28 9.88 9.93 25.26
CA THR A 28 8.55 10.49 25.54
C THR A 28 7.45 9.45 25.44
N MET A 29 7.70 8.34 24.74
CA MET A 29 6.82 7.19 24.68
C MET A 29 7.56 5.92 25.08
N VAL A 30 6.93 5.15 25.98
CA VAL A 30 7.43 3.88 26.48
C VAL A 30 6.33 2.83 26.29
N PRO A 31 6.57 1.77 25.52
CA PRO A 31 5.62 0.68 25.35
C PRO A 31 5.29 0.01 26.69
N ILE A 32 4.00 -0.18 26.97
CA ILE A 32 3.55 -0.92 28.16
C ILE A 32 3.71 -2.42 27.93
N GLN A 33 3.53 -2.88 26.69
CA GLN A 33 3.69 -4.28 26.30
C GLN A 33 5.03 -4.46 25.58
N LYS A 34 5.53 -5.71 25.59
CA LYS A 34 6.75 -6.06 24.86
C LYS A 34 6.55 -5.85 23.36
N VAL A 35 7.42 -5.04 22.76
CA VAL A 35 7.42 -4.82 21.30
C VAL A 35 7.83 -6.12 20.61
N PRO A 36 7.12 -6.56 19.54
CA PRO A 36 7.49 -7.74 18.76
C PRO A 36 8.92 -7.65 18.21
N PHE A 37 9.58 -8.81 18.07
CA PHE A 37 10.94 -8.89 17.54
C PHE A 37 11.00 -8.31 16.12
N GLY A 38 12.04 -7.52 15.85
CA GLY A 38 12.25 -6.88 14.54
C GLY A 38 11.45 -5.60 14.30
N ILE A 39 10.66 -5.13 15.27
CA ILE A 39 9.91 -3.88 15.16
C ILE A 39 10.61 -2.75 15.93
N GLU A 40 10.93 -1.67 15.21
CA GLU A 40 11.42 -0.42 15.79
C GLU A 40 10.35 0.67 15.64
N ILE A 41 9.80 1.09 16.79
CA ILE A 41 8.67 2.03 16.83
C ILE A 41 9.02 3.37 16.17
N GLY A 42 8.15 3.81 15.25
CA GLY A 42 8.26 5.09 14.55
C GLY A 42 9.46 5.22 13.62
N LYS A 43 9.97 4.08 13.12
CA LYS A 43 10.97 4.03 12.06
C LYS A 43 10.47 3.37 10.78
N THR A 44 9.28 2.78 10.79
CA THR A 44 8.69 2.15 9.62
C THR A 44 8.52 3.18 8.52
N ARG A 45 8.96 2.85 7.31
CA ARG A 45 8.65 3.65 6.12
C ARG A 45 7.36 3.15 5.48
N SER A 46 7.11 1.85 5.40
CA SER A 46 5.94 1.31 4.71
C SER A 46 4.69 1.13 5.58
N LEU A 47 3.51 1.13 4.97
CA LEU A 47 2.28 0.68 5.63
C LEU A 47 2.45 -0.74 6.15
N SER A 48 2.09 -0.96 7.41
CA SER A 48 2.03 -2.30 7.97
C SER A 48 0.80 -3.06 7.44
N TYR A 49 0.77 -4.37 7.67
CA TYR A 49 -0.44 -5.17 7.45
C TYR A 49 -1.66 -4.60 8.17
N TRP A 50 -1.49 -4.12 9.41
CA TRP A 50 -2.58 -3.58 10.22
C TRP A 50 -3.03 -2.20 9.74
N ASP A 51 -2.13 -1.36 9.21
CA ASP A 51 -2.49 -0.09 8.58
C ASP A 51 -3.39 -0.33 7.36
N ILE A 52 -2.99 -1.27 6.50
CA ILE A 52 -3.76 -1.65 5.30
C ILE A 52 -5.13 -2.20 5.70
N LEU A 53 -5.20 -3.06 6.72
CA LEU A 53 -6.48 -3.59 7.21
C LEU A 53 -7.38 -2.51 7.81
N LYS A 54 -6.83 -1.56 8.57
CA LYS A 54 -7.60 -0.44 9.12
C LYS A 54 -8.20 0.40 8.00
N ILE A 55 -7.40 0.77 6.99
CA ILE A 55 -7.86 1.54 5.83
C ILE A 55 -8.94 0.77 5.09
N ARG A 56 -8.70 -0.52 4.77
CA ARG A 56 -9.69 -1.34 4.07
C ARG A 56 -11.00 -1.43 4.83
N LYS A 57 -10.95 -1.62 6.15
CA LYS A 57 -12.15 -1.69 6.98
C LYS A 57 -12.89 -0.35 7.02
N ALA A 58 -12.16 0.77 7.18
CA ALA A 58 -12.75 2.10 7.23
C ALA A 58 -13.46 2.48 5.92
N TYR A 59 -12.91 2.09 4.77
CA TYR A 59 -13.45 2.39 3.44
C TYR A 59 -14.27 1.24 2.83
N ASN A 60 -14.61 0.22 3.62
CA ASN A 60 -15.38 -0.96 3.18
C ASN A 60 -14.80 -1.67 1.95
N CYS A 61 -13.47 -1.79 1.92
CA CYS A 61 -12.73 -2.43 0.84
C CYS A 61 -12.58 -3.92 1.05
N SER A 62 -13.05 -4.69 0.07
CA SER A 62 -12.78 -6.12 -0.03
C SER A 62 -11.31 -6.39 -0.33
N MET A 63 -10.78 -7.47 0.23
CA MET A 63 -9.49 -8.01 -0.19
C MET A 63 -9.59 -8.42 -1.66
N CYS A 64 -8.55 -8.13 -2.44
CA CYS A 64 -8.53 -8.58 -3.82
C CYS A 64 -8.31 -10.09 -3.87
N LEU A 65 -9.30 -10.81 -4.41
CA LEU A 65 -9.32 -12.26 -4.56
C LEU A 65 -9.22 -12.64 -6.04
N THR A 66 -8.77 -13.87 -6.29
CA THR A 66 -8.62 -14.40 -7.64
C THR A 66 -9.88 -15.12 -8.12
N LEU A 67 -10.11 -15.16 -9.43
CA LEU A 67 -11.28 -15.80 -10.06
C LEU A 67 -11.33 -17.30 -9.83
N GLY A 68 -10.17 -17.98 -9.84
CA GLY A 68 -10.09 -19.43 -9.72
C GLY A 68 -10.42 -19.92 -8.31
N LEU A 69 -9.42 -19.89 -7.42
CA LEU A 69 -9.53 -20.48 -6.08
C LEU A 69 -9.87 -19.47 -4.98
N LYS A 70 -10.30 -18.25 -5.34
CA LYS A 70 -10.50 -17.14 -4.38
C LYS A 70 -9.27 -16.91 -3.50
N LYS A 71 -8.07 -17.13 -4.05
CA LYS A 71 -6.81 -16.89 -3.35
C LYS A 71 -6.62 -15.38 -3.21
N PRO A 72 -6.11 -14.89 -2.05
CA PRO A 72 -5.79 -13.48 -1.91
C PRO A 72 -4.56 -13.12 -2.74
N CYS A 73 -4.61 -11.98 -3.42
CA CYS A 73 -3.44 -11.42 -4.09
C CYS A 73 -2.38 -10.99 -3.06
N LYS A 74 -1.12 -11.37 -3.31
CA LYS A 74 0.04 -10.94 -2.53
C LYS A 74 0.69 -9.72 -3.17
N PHE A 75 0.61 -8.60 -2.46
CA PHE A 75 1.27 -7.37 -2.84
C PHE A 75 2.36 -7.01 -1.82
N PRO A 76 3.45 -6.34 -2.25
CA PRO A 76 3.78 -6.08 -3.65
C PRO A 76 4.42 -7.30 -4.32
N PHE A 77 4.35 -7.38 -5.65
CA PHE A 77 5.04 -8.41 -6.43
C PHE A 77 5.81 -7.81 -7.60
N LYS A 78 6.83 -8.52 -8.09
CA LYS A 78 7.71 -8.10 -9.16
C LYS A 78 7.47 -8.96 -10.39
N TYR A 79 7.19 -8.33 -11.53
CA TYR A 79 7.08 -8.96 -12.85
C TYR A 79 7.93 -8.18 -13.85
N HIS A 80 8.84 -8.85 -14.57
CA HIS A 80 9.79 -8.23 -15.50
C HIS A 80 10.52 -7.01 -14.90
N LYS A 81 11.04 -7.15 -13.67
CA LYS A 81 11.75 -6.09 -12.91
C LYS A 81 10.92 -4.85 -12.53
N LYS A 82 9.62 -4.84 -12.82
CA LYS A 82 8.68 -3.79 -12.38
C LYS A 82 7.89 -4.28 -11.17
N MET A 83 7.76 -3.42 -10.16
CA MET A 83 6.94 -3.69 -8.97
C MET A 83 5.47 -3.35 -9.23
N TYR A 84 4.58 -4.20 -8.73
CA TYR A 84 3.14 -4.07 -8.82
C TYR A 84 2.52 -4.16 -7.41
N TYR A 85 1.57 -3.27 -7.16
CA TYR A 85 0.85 -3.14 -5.89
C TYR A 85 -0.65 -3.37 -6.06
N THR A 86 -1.07 -3.64 -7.30
CA THR A 86 -2.44 -3.88 -7.75
C THR A 86 -2.42 -4.95 -8.84
N CYS A 87 -3.59 -5.43 -9.25
CA CYS A 87 -3.70 -6.30 -10.41
C CYS A 87 -3.19 -5.59 -11.66
N THR A 88 -2.50 -6.33 -12.51
CA THR A 88 -1.91 -5.82 -13.75
C THR A 88 -2.52 -6.54 -14.95
N ASP A 89 -2.73 -5.82 -16.04
CA ASP A 89 -3.10 -6.33 -17.38
C ASP A 89 -1.86 -6.51 -18.28
N VAL A 90 -0.66 -6.30 -17.73
CA VAL A 90 0.56 -6.52 -18.49
C VAL A 90 0.66 -8.00 -18.86
N ALA A 91 0.82 -8.26 -20.16
CA ALA A 91 0.91 -9.59 -20.76
C ALA A 91 -0.37 -10.45 -20.67
N SER A 92 -1.53 -9.86 -20.36
CA SER A 92 -2.83 -10.55 -20.42
C SER A 92 -4.01 -9.57 -20.58
N ASP A 93 -5.01 -9.93 -21.37
CA ASP A 93 -6.25 -9.15 -21.49
C ASP A 93 -7.09 -9.14 -20.20
N THR A 94 -6.81 -10.08 -19.29
CA THR A 94 -7.48 -10.18 -17.98
C THR A 94 -6.52 -9.77 -16.88
N PRO A 95 -6.89 -8.81 -15.99
CA PRO A 95 -6.05 -8.40 -14.89
C PRO A 95 -5.67 -9.58 -13.99
N TRP A 96 -4.41 -9.66 -13.60
CA TRP A 96 -3.87 -10.74 -12.77
C TRP A 96 -2.99 -10.20 -11.65
N CYS A 97 -2.77 -11.03 -10.64
CA CYS A 97 -1.91 -10.72 -9.51
C CYS A 97 -1.10 -11.95 -9.08
N ALA A 98 -0.01 -11.73 -8.33
CA ALA A 98 0.69 -12.82 -7.69
C ALA A 98 -0.16 -13.42 -6.55
N THR A 99 -0.25 -14.74 -6.47
CA THR A 99 -0.81 -15.46 -5.31
C THR A 99 0.29 -15.95 -4.37
N GLU A 100 1.52 -15.99 -4.85
CA GLU A 100 2.70 -16.32 -4.08
C GLU A 100 3.90 -15.49 -4.57
N VAL A 101 4.73 -15.03 -3.63
CA VAL A 101 5.89 -14.20 -3.90
C VAL A 101 7.07 -14.70 -3.06
N ARG A 102 8.28 -14.60 -3.63
CA ARG A 102 9.52 -14.76 -2.87
C ARG A 102 9.71 -13.59 -1.92
N GLU A 103 10.02 -13.86 -0.65
CA GLU A 103 10.05 -12.80 0.35
C GLU A 103 11.20 -11.81 0.19
N ASP A 104 12.34 -12.26 -0.33
CA ASP A 104 13.55 -11.46 -0.52
C ASP A 104 13.45 -10.54 -1.74
N THR A 105 13.01 -11.08 -2.87
CA THR A 105 13.03 -10.39 -4.18
C THR A 105 11.68 -9.79 -4.56
N LYS A 106 10.61 -10.24 -3.91
CA LYS A 106 9.20 -10.03 -4.28
C LYS A 106 8.84 -10.57 -5.67
N GLU A 107 9.66 -11.42 -6.26
CA GLU A 107 9.31 -12.10 -7.51
C GLU A 107 8.12 -13.02 -7.30
N TYR A 108 7.11 -12.91 -8.17
CA TYR A 108 5.99 -13.83 -8.14
C TYR A 108 6.43 -15.26 -8.49
N THR A 109 5.88 -16.24 -7.80
CA THR A 109 6.08 -17.67 -8.08
C THR A 109 4.80 -18.31 -8.60
N GLU A 110 3.65 -17.86 -8.11
CA GLU A 110 2.33 -18.22 -8.60
C GLU A 110 1.51 -16.96 -8.92
N TYR A 111 0.57 -17.08 -9.84
CA TYR A 111 -0.37 -16.03 -10.19
C TYR A 111 -1.75 -16.61 -10.48
N ASP A 112 -2.77 -15.76 -10.43
CA ASP A 112 -4.13 -16.05 -10.87
C ASP A 112 -4.83 -14.74 -11.27
N TYR A 113 -5.95 -14.84 -11.97
CA TYR A 113 -6.69 -13.68 -12.48
C TYR A 113 -7.51 -13.02 -11.40
N CYS A 114 -7.55 -11.70 -11.38
CA CYS A 114 -8.25 -10.94 -10.36
C CYS A 114 -9.76 -10.92 -10.60
N GLU A 115 -10.52 -10.99 -9.52
CA GLU A 115 -11.96 -10.73 -9.56
C GLU A 115 -12.24 -9.26 -9.89
N PRO A 116 -13.29 -8.93 -10.66
CA PRO A 116 -13.63 -7.53 -10.98
C PRO A 116 -13.82 -6.62 -9.76
N SER A 117 -14.20 -7.18 -8.61
CA SER A 117 -14.35 -6.47 -7.34
C SER A 117 -13.02 -5.94 -6.77
N CYS A 118 -11.88 -6.49 -7.19
CA CYS A 118 -10.55 -5.98 -6.84
C CYS A 118 -10.32 -4.52 -7.24
N ILE A 119 -11.11 -4.00 -8.18
CA ILE A 119 -11.00 -2.65 -8.75
C ILE A 119 -11.94 -1.67 -8.04
N GLN A 120 -12.82 -2.14 -7.15
CA GLN A 120 -13.90 -1.33 -6.57
C GLN A 120 -13.47 -0.48 -5.37
N CYS A 121 -12.26 -0.65 -4.83
CA CYS A 121 -11.80 0.18 -3.72
C CYS A 121 -10.67 1.12 -4.10
N GLY A 122 -10.98 2.41 -4.04
CA GLY A 122 -10.27 3.48 -4.74
C GLY A 122 -10.77 3.55 -6.18
N THR A 123 -11.70 4.46 -6.47
CA THR A 123 -12.25 4.71 -7.81
C THR A 123 -11.19 5.24 -8.78
N SER A 124 -10.26 4.38 -9.21
CA SER A 124 -10.02 3.91 -10.57
C SER A 124 -8.62 3.30 -10.61
N ASN A 125 -8.49 2.08 -11.11
CA ASN A 125 -7.19 1.54 -11.52
C ASN A 125 -6.98 1.71 -13.04
N HIS A 126 -7.78 2.56 -13.68
CA HIS A 126 -7.47 3.13 -14.98
C HIS A 126 -7.22 4.61 -14.75
N PRO A 127 -5.96 5.08 -14.60
CA PRO A 127 -5.65 6.45 -14.19
C PRO A 127 -6.42 7.56 -14.91
N SER A 128 -6.79 7.35 -16.18
CA SER A 128 -7.65 8.24 -16.99
C SER A 128 -9.10 8.38 -16.49
N ARG A 129 -9.60 7.45 -15.68
CA ARG A 129 -10.96 7.44 -15.11
C ARG A 129 -11.02 7.96 -13.67
N SER A 130 -9.92 7.93 -12.91
CA SER A 130 -9.83 8.56 -11.57
C SER A 130 -9.79 10.08 -11.68
N CYS A 131 -9.14 10.60 -12.72
CA CYS A 131 -8.97 12.04 -12.91
C CYS A 131 -10.22 12.72 -13.51
N ASN A 132 -11.20 11.94 -13.98
CA ASN A 132 -12.37 12.47 -14.66
C ASN A 132 -13.48 12.88 -13.69
N GLN A 133 -13.20 13.92 -12.88
CA GLN A 133 -14.16 14.90 -12.32
C GLN A 133 -13.62 15.75 -11.15
N THR A 134 -12.34 15.65 -10.76
CA THR A 134 -11.80 16.49 -9.67
C THR A 134 -11.12 17.74 -10.22
N THR A 135 -11.74 18.90 -9.98
CA THR A 135 -11.13 20.23 -10.17
C THR A 135 -10.20 20.64 -9.02
N GLU A 136 -10.06 19.79 -7.98
CA GLU A 136 -9.25 20.06 -6.80
C GLU A 136 -8.05 19.11 -6.74
N GLY A 137 -6.88 19.66 -7.03
CA GLY A 137 -5.59 19.01 -6.90
C GLY A 137 -4.50 19.97 -7.38
N GLU A 138 -3.75 20.57 -6.45
CA GLU A 138 -2.59 21.37 -6.80
C GLU A 138 -1.49 20.47 -7.41
N LYS A 139 -0.82 20.96 -8.45
CA LYS A 139 0.32 20.27 -9.07
C LYS A 139 1.44 20.11 -8.04
N GLY A 140 1.79 18.88 -7.70
CA GLY A 140 2.90 18.55 -6.79
C GLY A 140 3.73 17.37 -7.29
N THR A 141 5.03 17.40 -7.00
CA THR A 141 5.98 16.30 -7.20
C THR A 141 6.04 15.43 -5.96
N ALA A 142 5.95 14.11 -6.09
CA ALA A 142 6.12 13.15 -4.99
C ALA A 142 7.20 12.12 -5.34
N GLN A 143 8.06 11.75 -4.38
CA GLN A 143 9.08 10.73 -4.59
C GLN A 143 8.47 9.33 -4.47
N LEU A 144 9.12 8.31 -5.06
CA LEU A 144 8.63 6.92 -5.07
C LEU A 144 8.48 6.31 -3.65
N GLU A 145 9.14 6.90 -2.67
CA GLU A 145 9.05 6.54 -1.25
C GLU A 145 7.90 7.23 -0.50
N ASP A 146 7.14 8.11 -1.15
CA ASP A 146 5.97 8.78 -0.59
C ASP A 146 4.69 7.94 -0.84
N TYR A 147 4.17 7.34 0.21
CA TYR A 147 3.10 6.33 0.19
C TYR A 147 1.77 6.84 -0.44
N PRO A 148 1.30 6.25 -1.55
CA PRO A 148 0.31 6.87 -2.44
C PRO A 148 -1.13 6.37 -2.18
N TRP A 149 -1.65 6.45 -0.96
CA TRP A 149 -3.04 5.98 -0.72
C TRP A 149 -4.14 6.97 -1.16
N HIS A 150 -3.82 8.07 -1.85
CA HIS A 150 -4.84 8.92 -2.51
C HIS A 150 -4.49 9.47 -3.90
N VAL A 151 -3.34 9.19 -4.52
CA VAL A 151 -3.03 9.68 -5.88
C VAL A 151 -2.26 8.62 -6.65
N PHE A 152 -2.83 8.13 -7.76
CA PHE A 152 -2.09 7.28 -8.69
C PHE A 152 -1.27 8.15 -9.65
N ILE A 153 0.01 7.82 -9.69
CA ILE A 153 1.12 8.58 -10.26
C ILE A 153 1.51 7.89 -11.58
N LEU A 154 1.19 8.47 -12.75
CA LEU A 154 1.56 7.91 -14.06
C LEU A 154 2.94 8.41 -14.53
N LYS A 155 3.82 7.44 -14.82
CA LYS A 155 5.21 7.62 -15.30
C LYS A 155 5.24 8.20 -16.72
N TRP A 156 5.88 9.36 -16.93
CA TRP A 156 6.03 9.94 -18.29
C TRP A 156 7.48 9.92 -18.82
N ARG A 157 8.47 9.93 -17.92
CA ARG A 157 9.89 9.60 -18.14
C ARG A 157 10.48 9.17 -16.79
N GLU A 158 11.68 8.59 -16.76
CA GLU A 158 12.12 7.70 -15.67
C GLU A 158 11.89 8.20 -14.23
N ASP A 159 11.82 9.51 -13.99
CA ASP A 159 11.74 10.11 -12.64
C ASP A 159 10.65 11.20 -12.41
N ASP A 160 9.67 11.41 -13.30
CA ASP A 160 8.64 12.48 -13.12
C ASP A 160 7.20 12.05 -13.45
N VAL A 161 6.22 12.59 -12.72
CA VAL A 161 4.78 12.28 -12.85
C VAL A 161 3.88 13.51 -12.97
N LYS A 162 2.91 13.41 -13.89
CA LYS A 162 1.85 14.40 -14.14
C LYS A 162 0.47 13.73 -14.14
N CYS A 163 -0.52 14.40 -13.56
CA CYS A 163 -1.93 14.17 -13.83
C CYS A 163 -2.41 15.24 -14.81
N GLU A 164 -2.91 14.85 -15.97
CA GLU A 164 -3.72 15.74 -16.83
C GLU A 164 -5.13 15.15 -16.90
N GLY A 165 -6.12 16.04 -16.74
CA GLY A 165 -7.54 15.71 -16.86
C GLY A 165 -7.93 15.31 -18.27
#